data_AF-A0A5C5ZSM5-F1
#
_entry.id   AF-A0A5C5ZSM5-F1
#
_cell.length_a   1.000
_cell.length_b   1.000
_cell.length_c   1.000
_cell.angle_alpha   90.00
_cell.angle_beta   90.00
_cell.angle_gamma   90.00
#
_symmetry.space_group_name_H-M   'P 1'
#
loop_
_entity.id
_entity.type
_entity.pdbx_description
1 polymer ?
#
loop_
_entity_poly.entity_id
_entity_poly.type
_entity_poly.pdbx_seq_one_letter_code
_entity_poly.pdbx_strand_id
1 'polypeptide(L)'
;MLFNKSGSPGARINYWAYQDETPVFDFFDYTPYERIRGFSVRADWLHFRGIELRGVQQVITNVNESWGIRVENGADHNVFERLDLHHNEGPGLFIQDGGGNLVLNSDSHNNYDPDRGGENADGFGSHSNDDGNVFIGNRAWNNSDDGYDFINSDGHVRVESSWAWSNGYVPGTTTAAGNGAGFKAGGYGLNENNFPDPEGVPRNEVIGNLAFDNRV
;
A
#
# COMPACT_ATOMS: atom_id res chain seq x y z
N MET A 1 -12.12 -8.20 5.38
CA MET A 1 -11.81 -9.52 6.00
C MET A 1 -10.72 -9.36 7.05
N LEU A 2 -10.78 -10.10 8.16
CA LEU A 2 -9.82 -10.01 9.27
C LEU A 2 -8.87 -11.22 9.31
N PHE A 3 -7.56 -10.96 9.39
CA PHE A 3 -6.51 -11.95 9.59
C PHE A 3 -5.79 -11.69 10.91
N ASN A 4 -6.09 -12.48 11.94
CA ASN A 4 -5.66 -12.24 13.32
C ASN A 4 -5.08 -13.49 14.01
N LYS A 5 -4.61 -14.47 13.24
CA LYS A 5 -3.91 -15.65 13.75
C LYS A 5 -2.51 -15.68 13.19
N SER A 6 -1.51 -15.65 14.04
CA SER A 6 -0.11 -15.66 13.62
C SER A 6 0.39 -17.07 13.31
N GLY A 7 1.31 -17.17 12.35
CA GLY A 7 2.21 -18.30 12.23
C GLY A 7 3.38 -18.17 13.22
N SER A 8 4.51 -18.78 12.88
CA SER A 8 5.76 -18.62 13.62
C SER A 8 6.97 -18.57 12.69
N PRO A 9 8.16 -18.16 13.17
CA PRO A 9 9.38 -18.23 12.38
C PRO A 9 9.59 -19.64 11.81
N GLY A 10 9.66 -19.75 10.49
CA GLY A 10 9.80 -21.03 9.77
C GLY A 10 8.50 -21.84 9.57
N ALA A 11 7.36 -21.41 10.13
CA ALA A 11 6.06 -22.05 9.96
C ALA A 11 4.95 -20.99 9.75
N ARG A 12 4.96 -20.38 8.58
CA ARG A 12 3.98 -19.37 8.18
C ARG A 12 2.59 -19.96 7.97
N ILE A 13 1.56 -19.15 8.18
CA ILE A 13 0.22 -19.47 7.68
C ILE A 13 0.09 -18.95 6.25
N ASN A 14 -0.16 -19.86 5.31
CA ASN A 14 -0.13 -19.56 3.88
C ASN A 14 -1.55 -19.44 3.31
N TYR A 15 -1.84 -18.31 2.68
CA TYR A 15 -3.06 -18.02 1.92
C TYR A 15 -2.67 -17.89 0.45
N TRP A 16 -2.61 -19.03 -0.25
CA TRP A 16 -2.10 -19.09 -1.61
C TRP A 16 -3.19 -19.47 -2.60
N ALA A 17 -3.14 -18.84 -3.77
CA ALA A 17 -3.82 -19.35 -4.95
C ALA A 17 -3.41 -20.79 -5.26
N TYR A 18 -4.36 -21.58 -5.74
CA TYR A 18 -4.11 -22.96 -6.13
C TYR A 18 -3.54 -23.00 -7.56
N GLN A 19 -2.35 -23.57 -7.72
CA GLN A 19 -1.70 -23.77 -9.03
C GLN A 19 -1.72 -22.48 -9.89
N ASP A 20 -2.39 -22.53 -11.04
CA ASP A 20 -2.46 -21.48 -12.04
C ASP A 20 -3.75 -20.63 -11.93
N GLU A 21 -4.50 -20.78 -10.84
CA GLU A 21 -5.67 -19.96 -10.56
C GLU A 21 -5.29 -18.57 -10.04
N THR A 22 -6.20 -17.61 -10.22
CA THR A 22 -6.15 -16.29 -9.60
C THR A 22 -7.47 -16.07 -8.85
N PRO A 23 -7.53 -16.34 -7.53
CA PRO A 23 -8.68 -16.03 -6.71
C PRO A 23 -8.92 -14.52 -6.68
N VAL A 24 -10.15 -14.10 -6.96
CA VAL A 24 -10.55 -12.69 -6.96
C VAL A 24 -11.42 -12.40 -5.75
N PHE A 25 -11.00 -11.45 -4.93
CA PHE A 25 -11.82 -10.87 -3.87
C PHE A 25 -12.41 -9.56 -4.39
N ASP A 26 -13.68 -9.62 -4.77
CA ASP A 26 -14.42 -8.50 -5.36
C ASP A 26 -15.28 -7.79 -4.29
N PHE A 27 -15.00 -6.52 -4.06
CA PHE A 27 -15.70 -5.67 -3.10
C PHE A 27 -16.59 -4.60 -3.74
N PHE A 28 -16.75 -4.57 -5.08
CA PHE A 28 -17.52 -3.50 -5.76
C PHE A 28 -18.93 -3.31 -5.18
N ASP A 29 -19.62 -4.41 -4.86
CA ASP A 29 -20.98 -4.38 -4.31
C ASP A 29 -21.02 -4.35 -2.76
N TYR A 30 -19.87 -4.28 -2.10
CA TYR A 30 -19.77 -4.24 -0.64
C TYR A 30 -19.64 -2.80 -0.14
N THR A 31 -20.79 -2.19 0.16
CA THR A 31 -20.91 -0.75 0.47
C THR A 31 -21.48 -0.48 1.89
N PRO A 32 -20.82 -0.91 2.98
CA PRO A 32 -21.26 -0.53 4.32
C PRO A 32 -20.99 0.96 4.59
N TYR A 33 -21.76 1.56 5.50
CA TYR A 33 -21.61 2.98 5.88
C TYR A 33 -20.46 3.19 6.88
N GLU A 34 -19.24 2.81 6.49
CA GLU A 34 -18.00 2.93 7.27
C GLU A 34 -16.76 2.87 6.36
N ARG A 35 -15.58 3.21 6.90
CA ARG A 35 -14.29 2.94 6.23
C ARG A 35 -13.97 1.46 6.31
N ILE A 36 -13.63 0.85 5.18
CA ILE A 36 -13.40 -0.59 5.11
C ILE A 36 -11.97 -0.94 4.71
N ARG A 37 -11.59 -2.16 5.07
CA ARG A 37 -10.38 -2.82 4.59
C ARG A 37 -10.84 -4.06 3.83
N GLY A 38 -10.37 -4.22 2.60
CA GLY A 38 -10.51 -5.49 1.89
C GLY A 38 -9.91 -6.60 2.76
N PHE A 39 -8.61 -6.52 3.05
CA PHE A 39 -7.93 -7.31 4.08
C PHE A 39 -7.37 -6.42 5.21
N SER A 40 -7.78 -6.74 6.44
CA SER A 40 -7.20 -6.20 7.69
C SER A 40 -6.26 -7.27 8.25
N VAL A 41 -4.96 -7.02 8.16
CA VAL A 41 -3.89 -7.94 8.58
C VAL A 41 -3.34 -7.49 9.93
N ARG A 42 -3.56 -8.31 10.95
CA ARG A 42 -3.25 -8.05 12.37
C ARG A 42 -2.49 -9.19 13.03
N ALA A 43 -1.74 -9.94 12.25
CA ALA A 43 -1.05 -11.13 12.69
C ALA A 43 0.27 -11.29 11.96
N ASP A 44 1.13 -12.11 12.54
CA ASP A 44 2.51 -12.26 12.11
C ASP A 44 2.69 -13.52 11.29
N TRP A 45 3.80 -13.55 10.54
CA TRP A 45 4.22 -14.75 9.82
C TRP A 45 3.14 -15.30 8.88
N LEU A 46 2.40 -14.41 8.23
CA LEU A 46 1.47 -14.78 7.15
C LEU A 46 2.18 -14.74 5.80
N HIS A 47 1.63 -15.46 4.82
CA HIS A 47 2.07 -15.38 3.43
C HIS A 47 0.88 -15.42 2.49
N PHE A 48 0.57 -14.28 1.90
CA PHE A 48 -0.44 -14.12 0.85
C PHE A 48 0.23 -14.27 -0.51
N ARG A 49 -0.30 -15.12 -1.40
CA ARG A 49 0.28 -15.30 -2.73
C ARG A 49 -0.72 -15.51 -3.85
N GLY A 50 -0.60 -14.74 -4.93
CA GLY A 50 -1.36 -14.96 -6.16
C GLY A 50 -2.82 -14.52 -6.11
N ILE A 51 -3.15 -13.54 -5.27
CA ILE A 51 -4.54 -13.11 -5.03
C ILE A 51 -4.80 -11.77 -5.74
N GLU A 52 -5.93 -11.66 -6.42
CA GLU A 52 -6.50 -10.39 -6.88
C GLU A 52 -7.46 -9.84 -5.82
N LEU A 53 -7.33 -8.57 -5.48
CA LEU A 53 -8.25 -7.86 -4.59
C LEU A 53 -8.64 -6.54 -5.23
N ARG A 54 -9.95 -6.34 -5.39
CA ARG A 54 -10.47 -5.17 -6.09
C ARG A 54 -11.72 -4.58 -5.49
N GLY A 55 -11.97 -3.32 -5.86
CA GLY A 55 -13.27 -2.70 -5.69
C GLY A 55 -13.59 -2.33 -4.25
N VAL A 56 -12.61 -2.20 -3.34
CA VAL A 56 -12.91 -1.71 -1.98
C VAL A 56 -13.52 -0.31 -2.07
N GLN A 57 -14.66 -0.07 -1.43
CA GLN A 57 -15.46 1.15 -1.55
C GLN A 57 -15.25 2.15 -0.38
N GLN A 58 -15.52 3.41 -0.64
CA GLN A 58 -15.69 4.53 0.30
C GLN A 58 -17.10 5.10 0.15
N VAL A 59 -17.99 4.72 1.08
CA VAL A 59 -19.38 5.19 1.07
C VAL A 59 -19.55 6.49 1.84
N ILE A 60 -18.69 6.73 2.83
CA ILE A 60 -18.73 7.90 3.69
C ILE A 60 -17.69 8.92 3.28
N THR A 61 -18.06 10.20 3.33
CA THR A 61 -17.18 11.31 2.94
C THR A 61 -16.63 12.06 4.14
N ASN A 62 -15.52 12.78 3.96
CA ASN A 62 -14.76 13.57 4.90
C ASN A 62 -14.14 12.78 6.06
N VAL A 63 -13.79 11.52 5.81
CA VAL A 63 -13.26 10.62 6.85
C VAL A 63 -11.94 9.95 6.47
N ASN A 64 -11.39 10.30 5.30
CA ASN A 64 -10.20 9.70 4.71
C ASN A 64 -10.45 8.28 4.17
N GLU A 65 -9.40 7.63 3.69
CA GLU A 65 -9.45 6.51 2.75
C GLU A 65 -9.95 5.16 3.30
N SER A 66 -10.51 4.31 2.44
CA SER A 66 -10.57 2.85 2.65
C SER A 66 -9.26 2.22 2.12
N TRP A 67 -9.07 0.91 2.28
CA TRP A 67 -7.83 0.24 1.82
C TRP A 67 -8.10 -1.13 1.21
N GLY A 68 -7.38 -1.46 0.14
CA GLY A 68 -7.32 -2.82 -0.38
C GLY A 68 -6.82 -3.79 0.70
N ILE A 69 -5.57 -3.60 1.10
CA ILE A 69 -4.94 -4.29 2.24
C ILE A 69 -4.41 -3.25 3.22
N ARG A 70 -4.71 -3.42 4.51
CA ARG A 70 -4.11 -2.64 5.59
C ARG A 70 -3.43 -3.57 6.58
N VAL A 71 -2.13 -3.40 6.75
CA VAL A 71 -1.34 -4.06 7.82
C VAL A 71 -1.36 -3.14 9.04
N GLU A 72 -1.81 -3.66 10.17
CA GLU A 72 -2.05 -2.87 11.38
C GLU A 72 -1.88 -3.72 12.65
N ASN A 73 -1.79 -3.08 13.82
CA ASN A 73 -1.68 -3.76 15.12
C ASN A 73 -0.40 -4.59 15.26
N GLY A 74 0.75 -3.97 14.96
CA GLY A 74 2.08 -4.57 15.06
C GLY A 74 2.25 -5.86 14.29
N ALA A 75 1.61 -5.99 13.12
CA ALA A 75 1.62 -7.22 12.35
C ALA A 75 2.96 -7.35 11.61
N ASP A 76 3.77 -8.32 12.05
CA ASP A 76 5.17 -8.40 11.67
C ASP A 76 5.50 -9.56 10.74
N HIS A 77 6.60 -9.39 10.01
CA HIS A 77 7.21 -10.46 9.23
C HIS A 77 6.28 -11.10 8.20
N ASN A 78 5.26 -10.41 7.67
CA ASN A 78 4.35 -10.97 6.67
C ASN A 78 4.94 -10.92 5.25
N VAL A 79 4.43 -11.77 4.36
CA VAL A 79 4.80 -11.76 2.94
C VAL A 79 3.56 -11.57 2.08
N PHE A 80 3.61 -10.59 1.19
CA PHE A 80 2.59 -10.25 0.19
C PHE A 80 3.22 -10.44 -1.18
N GLU A 81 2.98 -11.58 -1.81
CA GLU A 81 3.70 -12.00 -3.03
C GLU A 81 2.76 -12.14 -4.22
N ARG A 82 3.10 -11.56 -5.38
CA ARG A 82 2.33 -11.74 -6.61
C ARG A 82 0.84 -11.40 -6.40
N LEU A 83 0.58 -10.30 -5.71
CA LEU A 83 -0.77 -9.77 -5.53
C LEU A 83 -1.13 -8.82 -6.67
N ASP A 84 -2.42 -8.72 -6.98
CA ASP A 84 -2.96 -7.73 -7.89
C ASP A 84 -4.03 -6.90 -7.17
N LEU A 85 -3.72 -5.63 -6.88
CA LEU A 85 -4.48 -4.79 -5.96
C LEU A 85 -5.00 -3.55 -6.69
N HIS A 86 -6.24 -3.59 -7.17
CA HIS A 86 -6.68 -2.59 -8.12
C HIS A 86 -8.11 -2.10 -7.99
N HIS A 87 -8.38 -0.91 -8.51
CA HIS A 87 -9.72 -0.30 -8.49
C HIS A 87 -10.28 -0.17 -7.07
N ASN A 88 -9.41 0.00 -6.08
CA ASN A 88 -9.80 0.29 -4.71
C ASN A 88 -9.98 1.79 -4.55
N GLU A 89 -10.98 2.17 -3.76
CA GLU A 89 -11.20 3.55 -3.34
C GLU A 89 -10.28 3.87 -2.17
N GLY A 90 -8.98 3.99 -2.46
CA GLY A 90 -7.90 4.15 -1.50
C GLY A 90 -6.71 3.23 -1.82
N PRO A 91 -5.69 3.13 -0.94
CA PRO A 91 -4.45 2.47 -1.29
C PRO A 91 -4.61 0.97 -1.57
N GLY A 92 -3.79 0.44 -2.47
CA GLY A 92 -3.76 -1.01 -2.74
C GLY A 92 -3.25 -1.80 -1.52
N LEU A 93 -2.05 -1.48 -1.02
CA LEU A 93 -1.51 -2.04 0.22
C LEU A 93 -0.86 -0.95 1.07
N PHE A 94 -1.32 -0.84 2.31
CA PHE A 94 -0.87 0.17 3.26
C PHE A 94 -0.38 -0.48 4.57
N ILE A 95 0.91 -0.32 4.87
CA ILE A 95 1.51 -0.75 6.14
C ILE A 95 1.39 0.40 7.13
N GLN A 96 0.38 0.36 8.00
CA GLN A 96 0.18 1.37 9.03
C GLN A 96 1.10 1.14 10.24
N ASP A 97 1.43 -0.11 10.52
CA ASP A 97 2.06 -0.56 11.77
C ASP A 97 2.69 -1.94 11.53
N GLY A 98 3.73 -2.28 12.32
CA GLY A 98 4.51 -3.51 12.17
C GLY A 98 5.70 -3.40 11.21
N GLY A 99 6.67 -4.29 11.40
CA GLY A 99 7.97 -4.30 10.73
C GLY A 99 8.31 -5.65 10.08
N GLY A 100 9.40 -5.66 9.30
CA GLY A 100 9.86 -6.86 8.62
C GLY A 100 8.91 -7.43 7.56
N ASN A 101 7.89 -6.68 7.12
CA ASN A 101 6.96 -7.12 6.10
C ASN A 101 7.59 -7.01 4.70
N LEU A 102 7.35 -8.02 3.86
CA LEU A 102 7.85 -8.07 2.48
C LEU A 102 6.67 -8.00 1.51
N VAL A 103 6.69 -6.98 0.65
CA VAL A 103 5.81 -6.89 -0.53
C VAL A 103 6.65 -7.21 -1.77
N LEU A 104 6.33 -8.29 -2.45
CA LEU A 104 7.16 -8.90 -3.49
C LEU A 104 6.36 -9.12 -4.79
N ASN A 105 6.89 -8.64 -5.91
CA ASN A 105 6.36 -8.90 -7.26
C ASN A 105 4.84 -8.63 -7.38
N SER A 106 4.34 -7.61 -6.68
CA SER A 106 2.92 -7.28 -6.62
C SER A 106 2.60 -6.02 -7.40
N ASP A 107 1.38 -5.97 -7.90
CA ASP A 107 0.83 -4.87 -8.67
C ASP A 107 -0.19 -4.09 -7.83
N SER A 108 -0.13 -2.77 -7.91
CA SER A 108 -1.14 -1.90 -7.32
C SER A 108 -1.51 -0.79 -8.29
N HIS A 109 -2.75 -0.80 -8.78
CA HIS A 109 -3.09 0.07 -9.89
C HIS A 109 -4.55 0.49 -10.01
N ASN A 110 -4.79 1.57 -10.75
CA ASN A 110 -6.12 2.11 -10.99
C ASN A 110 -6.91 2.39 -9.69
N ASN A 111 -6.22 2.61 -8.58
CA ASN A 111 -6.83 2.97 -7.31
C ASN A 111 -7.13 4.48 -7.31
N TYR A 112 -8.30 4.87 -6.80
CA TYR A 112 -8.74 6.26 -6.81
C TYR A 112 -9.54 6.59 -5.57
N ASP A 113 -9.10 7.58 -4.78
CA ASP A 113 -9.81 8.04 -3.60
C ASP A 113 -10.89 9.09 -3.98
N PRO A 114 -12.20 8.76 -4.01
CA PRO A 114 -13.22 9.74 -4.31
C PRO A 114 -13.46 10.76 -3.20
N ASP A 115 -13.10 10.45 -1.94
CA ASP A 115 -13.40 11.32 -0.80
C ASP A 115 -12.53 12.59 -0.80
N ARG A 116 -11.25 12.44 -1.14
CA ARG A 116 -10.30 13.57 -1.24
C ARG A 116 -9.90 13.92 -2.67
N GLY A 117 -10.72 13.59 -3.66
CA GLY A 117 -10.43 13.94 -5.07
C GLY A 117 -9.15 13.31 -5.61
N GLY A 118 -8.78 12.15 -5.04
CA GLY A 118 -7.64 11.34 -5.45
C GLY A 118 -6.42 11.42 -4.54
N GLU A 119 -6.42 12.24 -3.49
CA GLU A 119 -5.22 12.53 -2.69
C GLU A 119 -4.77 11.42 -1.71
N ASN A 120 -5.49 10.31 -1.55
CA ASN A 120 -5.08 9.22 -0.63
C ASN A 120 -5.13 7.81 -1.24
N ALA A 121 -5.18 7.66 -2.56
CA ALA A 121 -5.07 6.34 -3.16
C ALA A 121 -3.70 6.15 -3.80
N ASP A 122 -2.74 5.77 -2.95
CA ASP A 122 -1.42 5.34 -3.37
C ASP A 122 -1.43 3.90 -3.92
N GLY A 123 -0.40 3.56 -4.69
CA GLY A 123 -0.13 2.17 -5.00
C GLY A 123 0.22 1.37 -3.73
N PHE A 124 1.34 1.75 -3.11
CA PHE A 124 1.87 1.13 -1.90
C PHE A 124 2.25 2.18 -0.86
N GLY A 125 1.88 1.96 0.39
CA GLY A 125 2.21 2.84 1.50
C GLY A 125 2.91 2.11 2.65
N SER A 126 3.87 2.75 3.30
CA SER A 126 4.39 2.32 4.60
C SER A 126 4.60 3.51 5.52
N HIS A 127 3.72 3.62 6.52
CA HIS A 127 3.66 4.68 7.52
C HIS A 127 3.89 4.08 8.93
N SER A 128 4.68 3.00 8.99
CA SER A 128 4.98 2.26 10.20
C SER A 128 6.27 2.74 10.84
N ASN A 129 6.27 2.93 12.15
CA ASN A 129 7.49 3.29 12.89
C ASN A 129 8.44 2.11 13.12
N ASP A 130 8.06 0.91 12.71
CA ASP A 130 8.91 -0.29 12.80
C ASP A 130 9.75 -0.49 11.54
N ASP A 131 10.98 -0.93 11.75
CA ASP A 131 11.96 -1.13 10.68
C ASP A 131 11.72 -2.39 9.84
N GLY A 132 12.34 -2.40 8.66
CA GLY A 132 12.54 -3.62 7.87
C GLY A 132 11.40 -3.96 6.93
N ASN A 133 10.47 -3.02 6.71
CA ASN A 133 9.49 -3.14 5.64
C ASN A 133 10.17 -2.97 4.27
N VAL A 134 9.92 -3.91 3.36
CA VAL A 134 10.64 -4.03 2.09
C VAL A 134 9.68 -4.26 0.94
N PHE A 135 9.87 -3.51 -0.15
CA PHE A 135 9.12 -3.59 -1.40
C PHE A 135 10.07 -3.98 -2.54
N ILE A 136 9.90 -5.16 -3.16
CA ILE A 136 10.80 -5.65 -4.22
C ILE A 136 10.00 -6.06 -5.46
N GLY A 137 10.42 -5.60 -6.64
CA GLY A 137 9.86 -6.06 -7.91
C GLY A 137 8.40 -5.65 -8.15
N ASN A 138 7.91 -4.67 -7.40
CA ASN A 138 6.51 -4.26 -7.45
C ASN A 138 6.26 -3.25 -8.58
N ARG A 139 5.01 -3.09 -8.97
CA ARG A 139 4.58 -2.13 -9.99
C ARG A 139 3.40 -1.31 -9.49
N ALA A 140 3.50 0.02 -9.56
CA ALA A 140 2.45 0.94 -9.16
C ALA A 140 2.09 1.90 -10.30
N TRP A 141 0.84 1.86 -10.79
CA TRP A 141 0.44 2.75 -11.87
C TRP A 141 -1.01 3.19 -11.86
N ASN A 142 -1.30 4.34 -12.46
CA ASN A 142 -2.64 4.92 -12.49
C ASN A 142 -3.28 5.03 -11.09
N ASN A 143 -2.48 5.10 -10.03
CA ASN A 143 -2.98 5.41 -8.70
C ASN A 143 -3.16 6.93 -8.61
N SER A 144 -4.24 7.35 -7.97
CA SER A 144 -4.66 8.74 -8.04
C SER A 144 -3.77 9.70 -7.26
N ASP A 145 -3.06 9.23 -6.23
CA ASP A 145 -2.03 10.01 -5.51
C ASP A 145 -0.63 9.57 -5.97
N ASP A 146 0.08 8.71 -5.23
CA ASP A 146 1.44 8.30 -5.57
C ASP A 146 1.57 6.82 -5.94
N GLY A 147 2.69 6.47 -6.57
CA GLY A 147 3.06 5.07 -6.73
C GLY A 147 3.44 4.42 -5.38
N TYR A 148 4.32 5.11 -4.64
CA TYR A 148 4.81 4.70 -3.33
C TYR A 148 4.87 5.90 -2.38
N ASP A 149 4.33 5.77 -1.16
CA ASP A 149 4.37 6.80 -0.11
C ASP A 149 4.93 6.24 1.22
N PHE A 150 5.99 6.86 1.72
CA PHE A 150 6.65 6.54 3.00
C PHE A 150 6.74 7.73 3.96
N ILE A 151 5.81 8.70 3.86
CA ILE A 151 5.77 9.89 4.71
C ILE A 151 5.35 9.56 6.16
N ASN A 152 5.72 10.42 7.10
CA ASN A 152 5.32 10.40 8.51
C ASN A 152 5.61 9.08 9.22
N SER A 153 6.83 8.58 9.03
CA SER A 153 7.27 7.26 9.49
C SER A 153 8.68 7.35 10.01
N ASP A 154 8.93 6.80 11.20
CA ASP A 154 10.28 6.65 11.76
C ASP A 154 10.94 5.33 11.34
N GLY A 155 10.16 4.39 10.80
CA GLY A 155 10.68 3.11 10.33
C GLY A 155 11.37 3.22 8.99
N HIS A 156 12.51 2.55 8.84
CA HIS A 156 13.25 2.44 7.60
C HIS A 156 12.55 1.53 6.59
N VAL A 157 12.26 2.07 5.41
CA VAL A 157 11.68 1.36 4.27
C VAL A 157 12.68 1.24 3.13
N ARG A 158 12.74 0.06 2.51
CA ARG A 158 13.47 -0.15 1.25
C ARG A 158 12.52 -0.49 0.11
N VAL A 159 12.66 0.20 -1.01
CA VAL A 159 12.05 -0.15 -2.29
C VAL A 159 13.12 -0.43 -3.34
N GLU A 160 13.04 -1.61 -3.95
CA GLU A 160 14.05 -2.11 -4.88
C GLU A 160 13.42 -2.71 -6.14
N SER A 161 14.07 -2.51 -7.29
CA SER A 161 13.69 -3.12 -8.58
C SER A 161 12.22 -2.95 -8.95
N SER A 162 11.59 -1.87 -8.51
CA SER A 162 10.16 -1.58 -8.60
C SER A 162 9.88 -0.42 -9.56
N TRP A 163 8.65 -0.35 -10.07
CA TRP A 163 8.26 0.55 -11.14
C TRP A 163 7.10 1.43 -10.71
N ALA A 164 7.14 2.71 -11.05
CA ALA A 164 6.06 3.65 -10.79
C ALA A 164 5.79 4.53 -12.02
N TRP A 165 4.58 4.46 -12.59
CA TRP A 165 4.23 5.30 -13.75
C TRP A 165 2.78 5.77 -13.77
N SER A 166 2.53 6.90 -14.43
CA SER A 166 1.17 7.43 -14.61
C SER A 166 0.37 7.61 -13.31
N ASN A 167 1.05 7.79 -12.18
CA ASN A 167 0.39 8.12 -10.91
C ASN A 167 0.09 9.64 -10.84
N GLY A 168 -0.92 10.00 -10.04
CA GLY A 168 -1.38 11.39 -9.88
C GLY A 168 -2.49 11.83 -10.81
N TYR A 169 -3.05 10.89 -11.58
CA TYR A 169 -4.14 11.15 -12.52
C TYR A 169 -5.40 10.38 -12.13
N VAL A 170 -6.56 10.87 -12.56
CA VAL A 170 -7.77 10.03 -12.60
C VAL A 170 -7.44 8.79 -13.44
N PRO A 171 -7.63 7.56 -12.93
CA PRO A 171 -7.11 6.35 -13.57
C PRO A 171 -7.44 6.23 -15.05
N GLY A 172 -6.41 5.94 -15.86
CA GLY A 172 -6.56 5.77 -17.31
C GLY A 172 -6.74 7.07 -18.11
N THR A 173 -6.53 8.22 -17.47
CA THR A 173 -6.63 9.55 -18.12
C THR A 173 -5.37 10.38 -17.87
N THR A 174 -5.34 11.59 -18.41
CA THR A 174 -4.34 12.63 -18.07
C THR A 174 -4.96 13.75 -17.23
N THR A 175 -6.17 13.55 -16.69
CA THR A 175 -6.83 14.52 -15.79
C THR A 175 -6.13 14.47 -14.43
N ALA A 176 -5.62 15.60 -13.96
CA ALA A 176 -4.93 15.69 -12.68
C ALA A 176 -5.84 15.25 -11.51
N ALA A 177 -5.25 14.51 -10.57
CA ALA A 177 -5.83 14.11 -9.30
C ALA A 177 -4.87 14.48 -8.16
N GLY A 178 -4.49 13.52 -7.31
CA GLY A 178 -3.51 13.68 -6.23
C GLY A 178 -2.09 13.95 -6.72
N ASN A 179 -1.14 14.02 -5.78
CA ASN A 179 0.24 14.46 -5.89
C ASN A 179 0.97 13.97 -7.15
N GLY A 180 1.03 12.66 -7.36
CA GLY A 180 1.59 12.06 -8.57
C GLY A 180 3.06 11.72 -8.51
N ALA A 181 3.64 11.54 -7.32
CA ALA A 181 5.01 11.08 -7.21
C ALA A 181 5.12 9.62 -7.65
N GLY A 182 6.19 9.29 -8.37
CA GLY A 182 6.55 7.88 -8.57
C GLY A 182 6.93 7.24 -7.24
N PHE A 183 7.82 7.89 -6.49
CA PHE A 183 8.29 7.44 -5.18
C PHE A 183 8.38 8.64 -4.21
N LYS A 184 7.38 8.83 -3.35
CA LYS A 184 7.45 9.76 -2.20
C LYS A 184 8.18 9.07 -1.05
N ALA A 185 9.51 9.16 -1.08
CA ALA A 185 10.39 8.33 -0.27
C ALA A 185 10.59 8.78 1.20
N GLY A 186 9.71 9.62 1.75
CA GLY A 186 9.79 10.10 3.13
C GLY A 186 9.20 11.50 3.32
N GLY A 187 9.44 12.07 4.51
CA GLY A 187 9.01 13.42 4.89
C GLY A 187 8.13 13.40 6.15
N TYR A 188 7.96 14.56 6.80
CA TYR A 188 7.15 14.72 8.01
C TYR A 188 6.13 15.87 7.87
N GLY A 189 5.67 16.07 6.63
CA GLY A 189 4.92 17.26 6.24
C GLY A 189 5.76 18.53 6.25
N LEU A 190 5.09 19.69 6.27
CA LEU A 190 5.72 21.02 6.26
C LEU A 190 5.60 21.77 7.59
N ASN A 191 4.92 21.18 8.58
CA ASN A 191 4.82 21.75 9.91
C ASN A 191 6.07 21.36 10.70
N GLU A 192 6.89 22.35 11.04
CA GLU A 192 8.13 22.16 11.82
C GLU A 192 7.91 21.44 13.16
N ASN A 193 6.71 21.54 13.74
CA ASN A 193 6.37 20.85 14.99
C ASN A 193 6.25 19.32 14.83
N ASN A 194 6.19 18.82 13.59
CA ASN A 194 6.14 17.39 13.29
C ASN A 194 7.51 16.81 12.95
N PHE A 195 8.56 17.65 12.84
CA PHE A 195 9.88 17.15 12.45
C PHE A 195 10.46 16.32 13.60
N PRO A 196 10.98 15.10 13.31
CA PRO A 196 11.63 14.28 14.31
C PRO A 196 12.97 14.91 14.73
N ASP A 197 13.58 14.35 15.76
CA ASP A 197 14.99 14.60 16.04
C ASP A 197 15.82 14.27 14.80
N PRO A 198 16.73 15.15 14.34
CA PRO A 198 17.61 14.89 13.20
C PRO A 198 18.35 13.55 13.28
N GLU A 199 18.71 13.07 14.47
CA GLU A 199 19.37 11.77 14.65
C GLU A 199 18.40 10.57 14.52
N GLY A 200 17.10 10.81 14.65
CA GLY A 200 16.03 9.82 14.51
C GLY A 200 15.38 9.77 13.13
N VAL A 201 15.83 10.59 12.17
CA VAL A 201 15.29 10.56 10.79
C VAL A 201 15.69 9.25 10.10
N PRO A 202 14.74 8.42 9.64
CA PRO A 202 15.06 7.19 8.94
C PRO A 202 15.67 7.47 7.57
N ARG A 203 16.49 6.53 7.12
CA ARG A 203 17.15 6.61 5.82
C ARG A 203 16.51 5.65 4.83
N ASN A 204 15.35 5.99 4.29
CA ASN A 204 14.71 5.15 3.28
C ASN A 204 15.61 4.91 2.05
N GLU A 205 15.48 3.73 1.44
CA GLU A 205 16.30 3.28 0.32
C GLU A 205 15.47 3.08 -0.95
N VAL A 206 15.83 3.74 -2.04
CA VAL A 206 15.20 3.61 -3.37
C VAL A 206 16.27 3.14 -4.36
N ILE A 207 16.31 1.83 -4.68
CA ILE A 207 17.42 1.18 -5.39
C ILE A 207 16.97 0.49 -6.66
N GLY A 208 17.56 0.84 -7.82
CA GLY A 208 17.31 0.13 -9.08
C GLY A 208 15.87 0.22 -9.59
N ASN A 209 15.14 1.27 -9.20
CA ASN A 209 13.74 1.48 -9.57
C ASN A 209 13.59 2.26 -10.89
N LEU A 210 12.40 2.17 -11.50
CA LEU A 210 12.03 2.92 -12.71
C LEU A 210 10.82 3.83 -12.42
N ALA A 211 10.91 5.10 -12.84
CA ALA A 211 9.78 6.03 -12.82
C ALA A 211 9.65 6.78 -14.15
N PHE A 212 8.43 6.88 -14.68
CA PHE A 212 8.13 7.64 -15.90
C PHE A 212 6.66 8.08 -15.92
N ASP A 213 6.34 9.15 -16.62
CA ASP A 213 4.97 9.64 -16.87
C ASP A 213 4.07 9.84 -15.63
N ASN A 214 4.65 9.96 -14.44
CA ASN A 214 3.90 10.40 -13.25
C ASN A 214 3.64 11.92 -13.35
N ARG A 215 2.63 12.43 -12.64
CA ARG A 215 2.14 13.81 -12.86
C ARG A 215 3.13 14.92 -12.49
N VAL A 216 3.97 14.73 -11.47
CA VAL A 216 4.88 15.77 -10.93
C VAL A 216 6.20 15.87 -11.66
#